data_AF-A0A531MIL3-F1
#
_entry.id   AF-A0A531MIL3-F1
#
_cell.length_a   1.000
_cell.length_b   1.000
_cell.length_c   1.000
_cell.angle_alpha   90.00
_cell.angle_beta   90.00
_cell.angle_gamma   90.00
#
_symmetry.space_group_name_H-M   'P 1'
#
loop_
_entity.id
_entity.type
_entity.pdbx_description
1 polymer ?
#
loop_
_entity_poly.entity_id
_entity_poly.type
_entity_poly.pdbx_seq_one_letter_code
_entity_poly.pdbx_strand_id
1 'polypeptide(L)'
;MSFLLTILVFAALCLVQNAVFTAVSRSRNSGDVMHHWKWSIASNGIWYVNQLFIWGMIWDAATKGTWWQIAVAGVIYVASTSAGSVWMMARMLKTETGKRKVGAR
;
A
#
# COMPACT_ATOMS: atom_id res chain seq x y z
N MET A 1 -17.46 -12.89 3.35
CA MET A 1 -16.71 -12.62 4.61
C MET A 1 -17.54 -11.70 5.49
N SER A 2 -17.39 -11.77 6.81
CA SER A 2 -17.97 -10.75 7.70
C SER A 2 -17.32 -9.39 7.44
N PHE A 3 -18.03 -8.30 7.69
CA PHE A 3 -17.49 -6.94 7.52
C PHE A 3 -16.19 -6.74 8.32
N LEU A 4 -16.12 -7.27 9.55
CA LEU A 4 -14.93 -7.22 10.38
C LEU A 4 -13.73 -7.91 9.72
N LEU A 5 -13.91 -9.11 9.18
CA LEU A 5 -12.80 -9.80 8.50
C LEU A 5 -12.38 -9.03 7.24
N THR A 6 -13.34 -8.49 6.48
CA THR A 6 -13.06 -7.65 5.31
C THR A 6 -12.21 -6.43 5.69
N ILE A 7 -12.55 -5.74 6.78
CA ILE A 7 -11.83 -4.52 7.16
C ILE A 7 -10.42 -4.81 7.68
N LEU A 8 -10.21 -5.93 8.38
CA LEU A 8 -8.89 -6.35 8.84
C LEU A 8 -7.96 -6.71 7.68
N VAL A 9 -8.48 -7.46 6.69
CA VAL A 9 -7.73 -7.78 5.47
C VAL A 9 -7.44 -6.51 4.68
N PHE A 10 -8.41 -5.61 4.54
CA PHE A 10 -8.23 -4.34 3.85
C PHE A 10 -7.19 -3.44 4.54
N ALA A 11 -7.19 -3.36 5.86
CA ALA A 11 -6.19 -2.62 6.63
C ALA A 11 -4.77 -3.15 6.37
N ALA A 12 -4.59 -4.48 6.43
CA ALA A 12 -3.31 -5.12 6.14
C ALA A 12 -2.85 -4.87 4.70
N LEU A 13 -3.76 -4.98 3.73
CA LEU A 13 -3.49 -4.67 2.33
C LEU A 13 -3.07 -3.21 2.14
N CYS A 14 -3.78 -2.25 2.75
CA CYS A 14 -3.45 -0.83 2.68
C CYS A 14 -2.08 -0.52 3.29
N LEU A 15 -1.76 -1.13 4.43
CA LEU A 15 -0.46 -0.98 5.07
C LEU A 15 0.65 -1.48 4.17
N VAL A 16 0.52 -2.70 3.64
CA VAL A 16 1.51 -3.28 2.73
C VAL A 16 1.61 -2.47 1.44
N GLN A 17 0.48 -2.08 0.85
CA GLN A 17 0.40 -1.29 -0.37
C GLN A 17 1.19 0.00 -0.25
N ASN A 18 0.97 0.77 0.82
CA ASN A 18 1.66 2.05 0.93
C ASN A 18 3.12 1.90 1.37
N ALA A 19 3.45 0.80 2.07
CA ALA A 19 4.84 0.43 2.33
C ALA A 19 5.59 0.17 1.00
N VAL A 20 5.06 -0.69 0.12
CA VAL A 20 5.70 -0.96 -1.18
C VAL A 20 5.66 0.24 -2.12
N PHE A 21 4.62 1.08 -2.04
CA PHE A 21 4.54 2.34 -2.79
C PHE A 21 5.64 3.33 -2.39
N THR A 22 5.92 3.43 -1.08
CA THR A 22 7.02 4.24 -0.55
C THR A 22 8.37 3.71 -1.08
N ALA A 23 8.53 2.39 -1.13
CA ALA A 23 9.76 1.78 -1.62
C ALA A 23 10.00 1.95 -3.13
N VAL A 24 8.98 1.77 -3.97
CA VAL A 24 9.11 2.03 -5.41
C VAL A 24 9.39 3.50 -5.68
N SER A 25 8.78 4.41 -4.91
CA SER A 25 8.99 5.85 -5.04
C SER A 25 10.43 6.26 -4.75
N ARG A 26 11.04 5.68 -3.70
CA ARG A 26 12.45 5.94 -3.37
C ARG A 26 13.41 5.29 -4.35
N SER A 27 13.20 4.02 -4.68
CA SER A 27 14.06 3.28 -5.62
C SER A 27 14.11 3.91 -7.01
N ARG A 28 13.05 4.61 -7.45
CA ARG A 28 13.04 5.40 -8.69
C ARG A 28 14.14 6.47 -8.73
N ASN A 29 14.54 6.97 -7.56
CA ASN A 29 15.60 7.97 -7.39
C ASN A 29 16.94 7.34 -6.98
N SER A 30 17.10 6.02 -7.14
CA SER A 30 18.34 5.29 -6.87
C SER A 30 19.04 4.89 -8.17
N GLY A 31 20.32 4.57 -8.12
CA GLY A 31 21.11 4.11 -9.27
C GLY A 31 21.03 2.59 -9.53
N ASP A 32 20.14 1.86 -8.85
CA ASP A 32 20.00 0.39 -8.96
C ASP A 32 18.67 0.02 -9.65
N VAL A 33 18.74 -0.28 -10.95
CA VAL A 33 17.57 -0.64 -11.77
C VAL A 33 16.91 -1.92 -11.29
N MET A 34 17.68 -2.91 -10.83
CA MET A 34 17.15 -4.18 -10.35
C MET A 34 16.39 -3.99 -9.04
N HIS A 35 16.91 -3.11 -8.17
CA HIS A 35 16.20 -2.68 -6.97
C HIS A 35 14.86 -2.01 -7.30
N HIS A 36 14.83 -1.12 -8.30
CA HIS A 36 13.60 -0.47 -8.74
C HIS A 36 12.59 -1.46 -9.35
N TRP A 37 13.05 -2.36 -10.21
CA TRP A 37 12.19 -3.38 -10.84
C TRP A 37 11.46 -4.24 -9.79
N LYS A 38 12.18 -4.72 -8.77
CA LYS A 38 11.60 -5.49 -7.67
C LYS A 38 10.47 -4.73 -6.96
N TRP A 39 10.69 -3.47 -6.60
CA TRP A 39 9.67 -2.67 -5.91
C TRP A 39 8.52 -2.26 -6.83
N SER A 40 8.78 -2.09 -8.13
CA SER A 40 7.76 -1.83 -9.13
C SER A 40 6.76 -2.99 -9.25
N ILE A 41 7.24 -4.23 -9.34
CA ILE A 41 6.37 -5.41 -9.34
C ILE A 41 5.56 -5.49 -8.04
N ALA A 42 6.23 -5.36 -6.89
CA ALA A 42 5.57 -5.45 -5.59
C ALA A 42 4.47 -4.39 -5.42
N SER A 43 4.76 -3.14 -5.80
CA SER A 43 3.82 -2.03 -5.71
C SER A 43 2.62 -2.20 -6.63
N ASN A 44 2.85 -2.53 -7.90
CA ASN A 44 1.76 -2.70 -8.85
C ASN A 44 0.89 -3.92 -8.52
N GLY A 45 1.50 -5.04 -8.11
CA GLY A 45 0.77 -6.25 -7.73
C GLY A 45 -0.17 -6.03 -6.54
N ILE A 46 0.35 -5.46 -5.44
CA ILE A 46 -0.48 -5.18 -4.26
C ILE A 46 -1.51 -4.09 -4.57
N TRP A 47 -1.17 -3.06 -5.35
CA TRP A 47 -2.13 -2.04 -5.75
C TRP A 47 -3.30 -2.64 -6.51
N TYR A 48 -3.05 -3.54 -7.47
CA TYR A 48 -4.11 -4.22 -8.22
C TYR A 48 -5.06 -5.01 -7.29
N VAL A 49 -4.51 -5.80 -6.36
CA VAL A 49 -5.33 -6.54 -5.37
C VAL A 49 -6.13 -5.57 -4.51
N ASN A 50 -5.54 -4.46 -4.08
CA ASN A 50 -6.23 -3.45 -3.26
C ASN A 50 -7.41 -2.82 -4.02
N GLN A 51 -7.28 -2.56 -5.33
CA GLN A 51 -8.38 -2.06 -6.16
C GLN A 51 -9.56 -3.03 -6.22
N LEU A 52 -9.30 -4.33 -6.35
CA LEU A 52 -10.37 -5.34 -6.34
C LEU A 52 -11.14 -5.34 -5.01
N PHE A 53 -10.45 -5.14 -3.88
CA PHE A 53 -11.09 -5.03 -2.56
C PHE A 53 -11.94 -3.76 -2.43
N ILE A 54 -11.39 -2.61 -2.83
CA ILE A 54 -12.12 -1.34 -2.82
C ILE A 54 -13.39 -1.46 -3.65
N TRP A 55 -13.27 -2.03 -4.86
CA TRP A 55 -14.42 -2.17 -5.74
C TRP A 55 -15.46 -3.14 -5.20
N GLY A 56 -15.04 -4.27 -4.62
CA GLY A 56 -15.94 -5.20 -3.94
C GLY A 56 -16.71 -4.55 -2.79
N MET A 57 -16.06 -3.70 -1.98
CA MET A 57 -16.74 -2.97 -0.90
C MET A 57 -17.75 -1.96 -1.44
N ILE A 58 -17.41 -1.21 -2.50
CA ILE A 58 -18.33 -0.24 -3.12
C ILE A 58 -19.55 -0.97 -3.69
N TRP A 59 -19.34 -2.09 -4.36
CA TRP A 59 -20.43 -2.92 -4.89
C TRP A 59 -21.36 -3.42 -3.77
N ASP A 60 -20.80 -3.92 -2.67
CA ASP A 60 -21.57 -4.35 -1.51
C ASP A 60 -22.36 -3.18 -0.89
N ALA A 61 -21.76 -2.00 -0.78
CA ALA A 61 -22.44 -0.81 -0.26
C ALA A 61 -23.60 -0.38 -1.17
N ALA A 62 -23.40 -0.41 -2.49
CA ALA A 62 -24.42 -0.05 -3.47
C ALA A 62 -25.61 -1.04 -3.48
N THR A 63 -25.34 -2.34 -3.31
CA THR A 63 -26.37 -3.39 -3.37
C THR A 63 -27.10 -3.59 -2.04
N LYS A 64 -26.43 -3.40 -0.90
CA LYS A 64 -26.97 -3.64 0.45
C LYS A 64 -27.32 -2.35 1.20
N GLY A 65 -27.05 -1.18 0.62
CA GLY A 65 -27.27 0.12 1.26
C GLY A 65 -26.32 0.43 2.41
N THR A 66 -25.20 -0.30 2.57
CA THR A 66 -24.29 -0.21 3.71
C THR A 66 -23.21 0.86 3.56
N TRP A 67 -23.54 2.04 3.04
CA TRP A 67 -22.59 3.13 2.75
C TRP A 67 -21.74 3.57 3.94
N TRP A 68 -22.23 3.43 5.17
CA TRP A 68 -21.43 3.71 6.38
C TRP A 68 -20.17 2.84 6.46
N GLN A 69 -20.18 1.62 5.88
CA GLN A 69 -19.02 0.74 5.82
C GLN A 69 -17.91 1.32 4.95
N ILE A 70 -18.26 2.10 3.92
CA ILE A 70 -17.29 2.81 3.07
C ILE A 70 -16.64 3.96 3.84
N ALA A 71 -17.41 4.68 4.66
CA ALA A 71 -16.85 5.73 5.52
C ALA A 71 -15.83 5.15 6.51
N VAL A 72 -16.16 4.02 7.15
CA VAL A 72 -15.22 3.28 8.03
C VAL A 72 -14.00 2.81 7.24
N ALA A 73 -14.20 2.26 6.04
CA ALA A 73 -13.10 1.85 5.17
C ALA A 73 -12.18 3.02 4.78
N GLY A 74 -12.72 4.22 4.55
CA GLY A 74 -11.94 5.42 4.29
C GLY A 74 -11.02 5.79 5.46
N VAL A 75 -11.52 5.74 6.69
CA VAL A 75 -10.71 6.01 7.89
C VAL A 75 -9.59 4.98 8.04
N ILE A 76 -9.92 3.69 7.88
CA ILE A 76 -8.95 2.60 7.96
C ILE A 76 -7.91 2.69 6.84
N TYR A 77 -8.34 3.05 5.62
CA TYR A 77 -7.46 3.29 4.49
C TYR A 77 -6.43 4.36 4.83
N VAL A 78 -6.86 5.54 5.29
CA VAL A 78 -5.95 6.65 5.62
C VAL A 78 -4.98 6.23 6.73
N ALA A 79 -5.48 5.70 7.84
CA ALA A 79 -4.63 5.30 8.96
C ALA A 79 -3.59 4.23 8.56
N SER A 80 -4.04 3.18 7.84
CA SER A 80 -3.18 2.04 7.49
C SER A 80 -2.16 2.42 6.42
N THR A 81 -2.57 3.18 5.40
CA THR A 81 -1.65 3.67 4.37
C THR A 81 -0.61 4.62 4.98
N SER A 82 -1.01 5.60 5.82
CA SER A 82 -0.07 6.49 6.49
C SER A 82 0.94 5.71 7.34
N ALA A 83 0.49 4.72 8.13
CA ALA A 83 1.36 3.86 8.93
C ALA A 83 2.37 3.08 8.06
N GLY A 84 1.90 2.46 6.97
CA GLY A 84 2.75 1.71 6.04
C GLY A 84 3.84 2.57 5.40
N SER A 85 3.50 3.81 5.03
CA SER A 85 4.47 4.74 4.45
C SER A 85 5.56 5.16 5.43
N VAL A 86 5.17 5.60 6.64
CA VAL A 86 6.13 6.02 7.67
C VAL A 86 7.04 4.85 8.06
N TRP A 87 6.47 3.66 8.25
CA TRP A 87 7.24 2.47 8.58
C TRP A 87 8.27 2.12 7.51
N MET A 88 7.86 2.07 6.23
CA MET A 88 8.79 1.73 5.15
C MET A 88 9.85 2.82 4.97
N MET A 89 9.48 4.10 5.07
CA MET A 89 10.43 5.21 5.01
C MET A 89 11.51 5.06 6.09
N ALA A 90 11.11 4.83 7.34
CA ALA A 90 12.03 4.63 8.46
C ALA A 90 12.93 3.39 8.25
N ARG A 91 12.39 2.31 7.69
CA ARG A 91 13.16 1.10 7.36
C ARG A 91 14.20 1.39 6.28
N MET A 92 13.80 2.00 5.17
CA MET A 92 14.68 2.21 4.01
C MET A 92 15.82 3.17 4.30
N LEU A 93 15.57 4.24 5.06
CA LEU A 93 16.63 5.13 5.52
C LEU A 93 17.75 4.39 6.27
N LYS A 94 17.44 3.29 6.96
CA LYS A 94 18.43 2.46 7.69
C LYS A 94 19.09 1.40 6.81
N THR A 95 18.40 0.90 5.79
CA THR A 95 18.82 -0.29 5.03
C THR A 95 19.38 0.00 3.64
N GLU A 96 19.07 1.16 3.04
CA GLU A 96 19.57 1.52 1.72
C GLU A 96 21.07 1.85 1.77
N THR A 97 21.86 1.13 0.97
CA THR A 97 23.31 1.31 0.85
C THR A 97 23.75 1.31 -0.61
N GLY A 98 24.92 1.89 -0.90
CA GLY A 98 25.48 1.96 -2.25
C GLY A 98 24.50 2.58 -3.26
N LYS A 99 24.38 1.94 -4.44
CA LYS A 99 23.50 2.37 -5.53
C LYS A 99 22.00 2.41 -5.18
N ARG A 100 21.58 1.78 -4.07
CA ARG A 100 20.19 1.79 -3.62
C ARG A 100 19.80 3.04 -2.85
N LYS A 101 20.77 3.85 -2.41
CA LYS A 101 20.47 5.13 -1.75
C LYS A 101 19.84 6.09 -2.75
N VAL A 102 18.86 6.86 -2.27
CA VAL A 102 18.31 7.98 -3.03
C VAL A 102 19.43 8.97 -3.37
N GLY A 103 19.52 9.36 -4.63
CA GLY A 103 20.54 10.26 -5.15
C GLY A 103 21.87 9.58 -5.52
N ALA A 104 22.00 8.27 -5.34
CA ALA A 104 23.15 7.52 -5.85
C ALA A 104 23.09 7.44 -7.38
N ARG A 105 24.27 7.46 -8.03
CA ARG A 105 24.44 7.33 -9.48
C ARG A 105 25.13 6.00 -9.81
#